data_AF-A0A520HJP1-F1
#
_entry.id   AF-A0A520HJP1-F1
#
_cell.length_a   1.000
_cell.length_b   1.000
_cell.length_c   1.000
_cell.angle_alpha   90.00
_cell.angle_beta   90.00
_cell.angle_gamma   90.00
#
_symmetry.space_group_name_H-M   'P 1'
#
loop_
_entity.id
_entity.type
_entity.pdbx_description
1 polymer ?
#
loop_
_entity_poly.entity_id
_entity_poly.type
_entity_poly.pdbx_seq_one_letter_code
_entity_poly.pdbx_strand_id
1 'polypeptide(L)' 'MAVQIDMGAGPGGETTWLDLEELLATRLLVQGNSGSGKSHLLRRLLEMSAKWVQQIVIDPEGDFV' A
#
# COMPACT_ATOMS: atom_id res chain seq x y z
N MET A 1 12.39 9.67 11.03
CA MET A 1 11.90 10.89 10.36
C MET A 1 10.84 10.33 9.46
N ALA A 2 9.58 10.27 9.92
CA ALA A 2 8.64 9.29 9.41
C ALA A 2 8.28 9.56 7.93
N VAL A 3 8.54 8.58 7.08
CA VAL A 3 8.09 8.61 5.69
C VAL A 3 6.61 8.24 5.67
N GLN A 4 5.77 9.19 5.27
CA GLN A 4 4.33 8.97 5.12
C GLN A 4 3.97 8.65 3.68
N ILE A 5 3.12 7.65 3.49
CA ILE A 5 2.53 7.27 2.22
C ILE A 5 1.10 7.80 2.17
N ASP A 6 0.78 8.56 1.13
CA ASP A 6 -0.60 8.99 0.85
C ASP A 6 -1.42 7.81 0.34
N MET A 7 -2.46 7.43 1.09
CA MET A 7 -3.36 6.31 0.82
C MET A 7 -4.67 6.71 0.13
N GLY A 8 -4.88 8.01 -0.13
CA GLY A 8 -6.10 8.56 -0.71
C GLY A 8 -6.92 9.35 0.29
N ALA A 9 -8.20 9.56 0.00
CA ALA A 9 -9.09 10.34 0.85
C ALA A 9 -9.90 9.43 1.79
N GLY A 10 -9.99 9.83 3.05
CA GLY A 10 -10.91 9.26 4.03
C GLY A 10 -12.36 9.72 3.79
N PRO A 11 -13.32 9.23 4.58
CA PRO A 11 -14.75 9.56 4.41
C PRO A 11 -15.07 11.06 4.49
N GLY A 12 -14.24 11.87 5.16
CA GLY A 12 -14.40 13.33 5.25
C GLY A 12 -13.65 14.11 4.16
N GLY A 13 -12.99 13.43 3.22
CA GLY A 13 -12.19 14.05 2.15
C GLY A 13 -10.75 14.39 2.56
N GLU A 14 -10.37 14.16 3.82
CA GLU A 14 -9.00 14.32 4.30
C GLU A 14 -8.06 13.26 3.74
N THR A 15 -6.80 13.63 3.50
CA THR A 15 -5.79 12.66 3.09
C THR A 15 -5.51 11.66 4.22
N THR A 16 -5.59 10.38 3.89
CA THR A 16 -5.21 9.27 4.76
C THR A 16 -3.74 8.96 4.54
N TRP A 17 -2.99 8.85 5.64
CA TRP A 17 -1.56 8.57 5.61
C TRP A 17 -1.26 7.20 6.21
N LEU A 18 -0.25 6.53 5.67
CA LEU A 18 0.32 5.31 6.23
C LEU A 18 1.80 5.54 6.58
N ASP A 19 2.21 5.14 7.77
CA ASP A 19 3.60 5.23 8.22
C ASP A 19 4.41 4.06 7.65
N LEU A 20 5.41 4.38 6.83
CA LEU A 20 6.26 3.36 6.21
C LEU A 20 7.20 2.70 7.23
N GLU A 21 7.72 3.44 8.22
CA GLU A 21 8.62 2.87 9.23
C GLU A 21 7.87 1.82 10.07
N GLU A 22 6.62 2.13 10.47
CA GLU A 22 5.76 1.18 11.20
C GLU A 22 5.41 -0.04 10.35
N LEU A 23 5.08 0.15 9.07
CA LEU A 23 4.80 -0.95 8.16
C LEU A 23 5.99 -1.92 8.01
N LEU A 24 7.21 -1.39 7.91
CA LEU A 24 8.44 -2.20 7.77
C LEU A 24 8.82 -2.92 9.06
N ALA A 25 8.49 -2.34 10.21
CA ALA A 25 8.70 -2.96 11.52
C ALA A 25 7.67 -4.07 11.81
N THR A 26 6.56 -4.09 11.09
CA THR A 26 5.41 -4.96 11.34
C THR A 26 4.99 -5.73 10.08
N ARG A 27 3.73 -6.17 10.04
CA ARG A 27 3.13 -6.87 8.91
C ARG A 27 1.76 -6.29 8.63
N LEU A 28 1.44 -6.08 7.36
CA LEU A 28 0.12 -5.67 6.91
C LEU A 28 -0.64 -6.86 6.35
N LEU A 29 -1.88 -7.04 6.82
CA LEU A 29 -2.85 -7.95 6.23
C LEU A 29 -3.88 -7.14 5.46
N VAL A 30 -3.96 -7.33 4.13
CA VAL A 30 -5.02 -6.74 3.30
C VAL A 30 -6.05 -7.81 3.01
N GLN A 31 -7.32 -7.53 3.32
CA GLN A 31 -8.45 -8.44 3.15
C GLN A 31 -9.54 -7.76 2.33
N GLY A 32 -10.29 -8.55 1.56
CA GLY A 32 -11.37 -8.07 0.71
C GLY A 32 -11.75 -9.10 -0.34
N ASN A 33 -12.98 -9.03 -0.84
CA ASN A 33 -13.47 -9.93 -1.87
C ASN A 33 -12.90 -9.55 -3.26
N SER A 34 -13.21 -10.34 -4.29
CA SER A 34 -12.92 -9.94 -5.67
C SER A 34 -13.62 -8.61 -5.99
N GLY A 35 -12.93 -7.71 -6.70
CA GLY A 35 -13.44 -6.37 -7.03
C GLY A 35 -13.39 -5.34 -5.89
N SER A 36 -12.92 -5.68 -4.69
CA SER A 36 -12.88 -4.73 -3.56
C SER A 36 -11.71 -3.73 -3.59
N GLY A 37 -10.91 -3.73 -4.68
CA GLY A 37 -9.78 -2.82 -4.82
C GLY A 37 -8.48 -3.23 -4.11
N LYS A 38 -8.32 -4.50 -3.72
CA LYS A 38 -7.08 -4.99 -3.05
C LYS A 38 -5.82 -4.71 -3.88
N SER A 39 -5.81 -5.12 -5.15
CA SER A 39 -4.63 -4.95 -6.03
C SER A 39 -4.35 -3.47 -6.30
N HIS A 40 -5.39 -2.63 -6.34
CA HIS A 40 -5.25 -1.17 -6.45
C HIS A 40 -4.60 -0.55 -5.19
N LEU A 41 -5.03 -0.97 -3.99
CA LEU A 41 -4.41 -0.53 -2.73
C LEU A 41 -2.94 -0.94 -2.66
N LEU A 42 -2.64 -2.20 -2.98
CA LEU A 42 -1.27 -2.72 -2.99
C LEU A 42 -0.41 -2.01 -4.03
N ARG A 43 -0.93 -1.75 -5.24
CA ARG A 43 -0.21 -1.00 -6.29
C ARG A 43 0.19 0.38 -5.80
N ARG A 44 -0.74 1.11 -5.17
CA ARG A 44 -0.45 2.42 -4.58
C ARG A 44 0.63 2.35 -3.51
N LEU A 45 0.58 1.35 -2.62
CA LEU A 45 1.63 1.14 -1.61
C LEU A 45 2.99 0.88 -2.24
N LEU A 46 3.06 0.00 -3.24
CA LEU A 46 4.29 -0.36 -3.93
C LEU A 46 4.90 0.86 -4.64
N GLU A 47 4.09 1.58 -5.44
CA GLU A 47 4.52 2.76 -6.19
C GLU A 47 5.01 3.89 -5.27
N MET A 48 4.27 4.19 -4.20
CA MET A 48 4.62 5.28 -3.28
C MET A 48 5.85 4.96 -2.41
N SER A 49 6.08 3.69 -2.12
CA SER A 49 7.25 3.23 -1.34
C SER A 49 8.48 2.90 -2.19
N ALA A 50 8.36 2.87 -3.53
CA ALA A 50 9.41 2.44 -4.45
C ALA A 50 10.76 3.17 -4.30
N LYS A 51 10.73 4.46 -3.97
CA LYS A 51 11.95 5.27 -3.79
C LYS A 51 12.66 5.05 -2.45
N TRP A 52 11.99 4.37 -1.51
CA TRP A 52 12.46 4.23 -0.13
C TRP A 52 12.92 2.82 0.20
N VAL A 53 12.24 1.81 -0.36
CA VAL A 53 12.50 0.40 -0.08
C VAL A 53 12.46 -0.44 -1.34
N GLN A 54 13.42 -1.36 -1.44
CA GLN A 54 13.39 -2.40 -2.46
C GLN A 54 12.27 -3.39 -2.15
N GLN A 55 11.52 -3.77 -3.17
CA GLN A 55 10.32 -4.59 -3.03
C GLN A 55 10.44 -5.85 -3.90
N ILE A 56 9.94 -6.96 -3.38
CA ILE A 56 9.75 -8.20 -4.11
C ILE A 56 8.26 -8.52 -4.04
N VAL A 57 7.62 -8.63 -5.20
CA VAL A 57 6.20 -8.97 -5.31
C VAL A 57 6.09 -10.43 -5.78
N ILE A 58 5.38 -11.24 -5.01
CA ILE A 58 5.00 -12.60 -5.42
C ILE A 58 3.56 -12.51 -5.91
N ASP A 59 3.40 -12.50 -7.23
CA ASP A 59 2.12 -12.25 -7.89
C ASP A 59 1.68 -13.47 -8.71
N PRO A 60 0.87 -14.36 -8.12
CA PRO A 60 0.35 -15.52 -8.84
C PRO A 60 -0.76 -15.18 -9.85
N GLU A 61 -1.40 -14.00 -9.73
CA GLU A 61 -2.54 -13.59 -10.56
C GLU A 61 -2.10 -12.74 -11.76
N GLY A 62 -0.91 -12.14 -11.70
CA GLY A 62 -0.36 -11.31 -12.78
C GLY A 62 -0.92 -9.88 -12.78
N ASP A 63 -1.38 -9.40 -11.62
CA ASP A 63 -1.93 -8.06 -11.42
C ASP A 63 -0.87 -6.94 -11.49
N PHE A 64 0.42 -7.26 -11.33
CA PHE A 64 1.52 -6.30 -11.14
C PHE A 64 2.61 -6.36 -12.22
N VAL A 65 2.39 -7.11 -13.31
CA VAL A 65 3.31 -7.26 -14.46
C VAL A 65 2.99 -6.33 -15.62
#